data_AF-A0A928XS56-F1
#
_entry.id   AF-A0A928XS56-F1
#
_cell.length_a   1.000
_cell.length_b   1.000
_cell.length_c   1.000
_cell.angle_alpha   90.00
_cell.angle_beta   90.00
_cell.angle_gamma   90.00
#
_symmetry.space_group_name_H-M   'P 1'
#
loop_
_entity.id
_entity.type
_entity.pdbx_description
1 polymer ?
#
loop_
_entity_poly.entity_id
_entity_poly.type
_entity_poly.pdbx_seq_one_letter_code
_entity_poly.pdbx_strand_id
1 'polypeptide(L)'
;MPQLASTPWLQDLWQSTIPRLPKLGIALAVLIGGWLIAYAIHKSLYAALRRTTVDDKVAELVGFETGGDRGSRVERAVAKVVYYLLLAFVLVAFFSYLGITAVTAPLLTVLNDVAGAVPNLMKAVVIGLVGFLVATGVRKLLVTLLERIGFEKRMQKLSGEEPDTVRTEEVSEEKLEGKKKKKAKVRPEHPLTNTIGDVAYWFILVVVAIPVLEALKIGALAAPLSSAFATVTTYLPKVAAAVVLLAVGYVLSRVVRTLVSGVLERVGLDKGMARLGFGRVTRDQSLSGILGSIAMAFVLLHFAISAVGRLDIKEISVPLGSMLDRIYVYMPKLLVAAVLMSIGVVVARVTGNVAARLLAAMGFNTLMVHIGLFKHLTAEAKTQEEESKHLVEQRMKGDEGADKEGTDDLLGSHGSAGIHTPADIAGVIVGAVVVLLFTRQVLGTLDLGGLAGLLDRLIAFLPNVLVAAVLVGAGLWAGSWSKKRIDELTKSSSDRLVRSLGVVAHVGIVAFSSMMALQQIGVGRQLIAIAFALLLGAVCLALALAFGLGGRDVAAKILQKEYERHDKRG
;
A
#
# COMPACT_ATOMS: atom_id res chain seq x y z
N MET A 1 21.16 -52.40 75.55
CA MET A 1 20.36 -51.31 74.95
C MET A 1 18.88 -51.63 75.10
N PRO A 2 18.24 -51.13 76.16
CA PRO A 2 16.86 -51.41 76.53
C PRO A 2 16.02 -50.11 76.45
N GLN A 3 15.42 -49.78 75.31
CA GLN A 3 14.50 -48.62 75.20
C GLN A 3 13.43 -48.76 74.07
N LEU A 4 13.30 -49.92 73.41
CA LEU A 4 12.31 -50.09 72.32
C LEU A 4 11.01 -50.79 72.75
N ALA A 5 10.90 -51.23 74.01
CA ALA A 5 9.81 -52.12 74.46
C ALA A 5 8.61 -51.40 75.13
N SER A 6 8.60 -50.08 75.25
CA SER A 6 7.46 -49.35 75.84
C SER A 6 7.26 -47.99 75.16
N THR A 7 7.16 -48.01 73.83
CA THR A 7 6.73 -46.81 73.12
C THR A 7 5.19 -46.70 73.19
N PRO A 8 4.64 -45.65 73.85
CA PRO A 8 3.19 -45.53 74.07
C PRO A 8 2.40 -45.54 72.76
N TRP A 9 2.98 -45.03 71.67
CA TRP A 9 2.35 -45.03 70.35
C TRP A 9 2.13 -46.45 69.79
N LEU A 10 3.00 -47.42 70.10
CA LEU A 10 2.83 -48.80 69.63
C LEU A 10 1.70 -49.49 70.40
N GLN A 11 1.60 -49.23 71.70
CA GLN A 11 0.47 -49.68 72.52
C GLN A 11 -0.84 -49.02 72.11
N ASP A 12 -0.83 -47.72 71.81
CA ASP A 12 -2.01 -47.00 71.29
C ASP A 12 -2.41 -47.48 69.89
N LEU A 13 -1.45 -47.78 69.01
CA LEU A 13 -1.71 -48.43 67.72
C LEU A 13 -2.27 -49.83 67.93
N TRP A 14 -1.71 -50.62 68.84
CA TRP A 14 -2.16 -51.98 69.13
C TRP A 14 -3.59 -51.99 69.71
N GLN A 15 -3.86 -51.11 70.68
CA GLN A 15 -5.16 -50.91 71.31
C GLN A 15 -6.22 -50.36 70.33
N SER A 16 -5.82 -49.49 69.38
CA SER A 16 -6.74 -48.92 68.38
C SER A 16 -6.93 -49.80 67.14
N THR A 17 -5.98 -50.69 66.83
CA THR A 17 -6.02 -51.57 65.65
C THR A 17 -6.70 -52.91 65.95
N ILE A 18 -6.53 -53.48 67.15
CA ILE A 18 -7.16 -54.76 67.50
C ILE A 18 -8.68 -54.74 67.33
N PRO A 19 -9.43 -53.72 67.80
CA PRO A 19 -10.87 -53.64 67.58
C PRO A 19 -11.28 -53.49 66.10
N ARG A 20 -10.33 -53.13 65.21
CA ARG A 20 -10.55 -52.96 63.76
C ARG A 20 -10.18 -54.21 62.95
N LEU A 21 -9.50 -55.21 63.53
CA LEU A 21 -9.18 -56.48 62.87
C LEU A 21 -10.41 -57.22 62.31
N PRO A 22 -11.55 -57.32 63.02
CA PRO A 22 -12.76 -57.91 62.45
C PRO A 22 -13.27 -57.14 61.24
N LYS A 23 -13.16 -55.80 61.27
CA LYS A 23 -13.58 -54.94 60.14
C LYS A 23 -12.69 -55.13 58.91
N LEU A 24 -11.39 -55.36 59.11
CA LEU A 24 -10.45 -55.70 58.03
C LEU A 24 -10.82 -57.03 57.35
N GLY A 25 -11.19 -58.05 58.13
CA GLY A 25 -11.62 -59.35 57.57
C GLY A 25 -12.85 -59.24 56.67
N ILE A 26 -13.87 -58.50 57.12
CA ILE A 26 -15.09 -58.29 56.33
C ILE A 26 -14.82 -57.37 55.14
N ALA A 27 -14.00 -56.33 55.28
CA ALA A 27 -13.59 -55.49 54.15
C ALA A 27 -12.89 -56.33 53.06
N LEU A 28 -11.96 -57.20 53.43
CA LEU A 28 -11.28 -58.09 52.48
C LEU A 28 -12.26 -59.04 51.78
N ALA A 29 -13.25 -59.55 52.49
CA ALA A 29 -14.33 -60.34 51.88
C ALA A 29 -15.15 -59.52 50.86
N VAL A 30 -15.45 -58.25 51.17
CA VAL A 30 -16.11 -57.31 50.24
C VAL A 30 -15.26 -57.05 49.01
N LEU A 31 -13.95 -56.88 49.16
CA LEU A 31 -13.03 -56.65 48.04
C LEU A 31 -12.94 -57.87 47.11
N ILE A 32 -12.78 -59.06 47.67
CA ILE A 32 -12.68 -60.32 46.91
C ILE A 32 -14.01 -60.62 46.22
N GLY A 33 -15.12 -60.52 46.95
CA GLY A 33 -16.47 -60.75 46.41
C GLY A 33 -16.81 -59.73 45.31
N GLY A 34 -16.55 -58.45 45.56
CA GLY A 34 -16.79 -57.37 44.61
C GLY A 34 -15.93 -57.48 43.35
N TRP A 35 -14.65 -57.87 43.48
CA TRP A 35 -13.77 -58.11 42.34
C TRP A 35 -14.30 -59.24 41.44
N LEU A 36 -14.79 -60.32 42.04
CA LEU A 36 -15.35 -61.46 41.32
C LEU A 36 -16.65 -61.08 40.58
N ILE A 37 -17.50 -60.27 41.21
CA ILE A 37 -18.71 -59.70 40.58
C ILE A 37 -18.32 -58.78 39.41
N ALA A 38 -17.36 -57.87 39.59
CA ALA A 38 -16.89 -56.96 38.54
C ALA A 38 -16.34 -57.72 37.33
N TYR A 39 -15.58 -58.80 37.57
CA TYR A 39 -15.07 -59.68 36.52
C TYR A 39 -16.19 -60.39 35.73
N ALA A 40 -17.21 -60.90 36.43
CA ALA A 40 -18.37 -61.55 35.80
C ALA A 40 -19.17 -60.57 34.93
N ILE A 41 -19.39 -59.34 35.42
CA ILE A 41 -20.07 -58.28 34.68
C ILE A 41 -19.26 -57.89 33.44
N HIS A 42 -17.94 -57.71 33.56
CA HIS A 42 -17.06 -57.40 32.43
C HIS A 42 -17.18 -58.42 31.29
N LYS A 43 -17.10 -59.71 31.63
CA LYS A 43 -17.19 -60.81 30.65
C LYS A 43 -18.55 -60.83 29.95
N SER A 44 -19.61 -60.62 30.71
CA SER A 44 -20.99 -60.58 30.19
C SER A 44 -21.22 -59.36 29.30
N LEU A 45 -20.70 -58.20 29.71
CA LEU A 45 -20.79 -56.95 28.96
C LEU A 45 -20.04 -57.03 27.62
N TYR A 46 -18.82 -57.57 27.61
CA TYR A 46 -18.07 -57.80 26.38
C TYR A 46 -18.81 -58.76 25.42
N ALA A 47 -19.40 -59.83 25.96
CA ALA A 47 -20.20 -60.77 25.17
C ALA A 47 -21.47 -60.12 24.59
N ALA A 48 -22.10 -59.19 25.32
CA ALA A 48 -23.28 -58.46 24.88
C ALA A 48 -22.95 -57.42 23.79
N LEU A 49 -21.91 -56.60 24.00
CA LEU A 49 -21.47 -55.58 23.01
C LEU A 49 -21.09 -56.20 21.67
N ARG A 50 -20.45 -57.38 21.68
CA ARG A 50 -20.08 -58.11 20.46
C ARG A 50 -21.29 -58.65 19.68
N ARG A 51 -22.45 -58.80 20.31
CA ARG A 51 -23.69 -59.24 19.64
C ARG A 51 -24.45 -58.09 18.97
N THR A 52 -24.10 -56.84 19.28
CA THR A 52 -24.70 -55.63 18.70
C THR A 52 -23.94 -55.21 17.44
N THR A 53 -24.61 -55.12 16.29
CA THR A 53 -24.05 -54.62 15.00
C THR A 53 -23.94 -53.10 14.96
N VAL A 54 -23.58 -52.48 16.09
CA VAL A 54 -23.50 -51.01 16.19
C VAL A 54 -22.37 -50.49 15.31
N ASP A 55 -21.29 -51.27 15.16
CA ASP A 55 -20.13 -50.92 14.35
C ASP A 55 -20.46 -50.78 12.85
N ASP A 56 -21.25 -51.71 12.31
CA ASP A 56 -21.61 -51.72 10.89
C ASP A 56 -22.48 -50.51 10.50
N LYS A 57 -23.43 -50.13 11.37
CA LYS A 57 -24.31 -48.97 11.14
C LYS A 57 -23.60 -47.64 11.30
N VAL A 58 -22.62 -47.55 12.20
CA VAL A 58 -21.80 -46.36 12.38
C VAL A 58 -20.83 -46.19 11.20
N ALA A 59 -20.25 -47.28 10.69
CA ALA A 59 -19.39 -47.24 9.50
C ALA A 59 -20.15 -46.76 8.25
N GLU A 60 -21.37 -47.25 8.04
CA GLU A 60 -22.22 -46.84 6.91
C GLU A 60 -22.61 -45.36 6.97
N LEU A 61 -22.92 -44.83 8.16
CA LEU A 61 -23.35 -43.43 8.34
C LEU A 61 -22.22 -42.41 8.18
N VAL A 62 -20.99 -42.77 8.55
CA VAL A 62 -19.85 -41.84 8.55
C VAL A 62 -19.03 -41.95 7.26
N GLY A 63 -19.34 -42.92 6.38
CA GLY A 63 -18.75 -43.01 5.03
C GLY A 63 -17.25 -43.32 5.02
N PHE A 64 -16.69 -43.79 6.13
CA PHE A 64 -15.33 -44.30 6.19
C PHE A 64 -15.35 -45.79 5.86
N GLU A 65 -14.61 -46.20 4.82
CA GLU A 65 -14.31 -47.61 4.57
C GLU A 65 -13.42 -48.16 5.71
N THR A 66 -14.04 -48.64 6.79
CA THR A 66 -13.33 -49.32 7.87
C THR A 66 -13.16 -50.80 7.56
N GLY A 67 -12.29 -51.10 6.60
CA GLY A 67 -11.68 -52.41 6.45
C GLY A 67 -10.51 -52.55 7.41
N GLY A 68 -10.76 -52.96 8.66
CA GLY A 68 -9.67 -53.30 9.59
C GLY A 68 -10.13 -53.47 11.03
N ASP A 69 -9.43 -54.36 11.74
CA ASP A 69 -9.53 -54.85 13.13
C ASP A 69 -9.54 -53.75 14.25
N ARG A 70 -10.30 -52.68 14.05
CA ARG A 70 -10.48 -51.54 14.96
C ARG A 70 -11.74 -51.67 15.82
N GLY A 71 -12.82 -52.25 15.29
CA GLY A 71 -14.05 -52.54 16.07
C GLY A 71 -13.70 -53.30 17.34
N SER A 72 -13.05 -54.47 17.18
CA SER A 72 -12.60 -55.36 18.28
C SER A 72 -11.79 -54.68 19.40
N ARG A 73 -11.17 -53.53 19.11
CA ARG A 73 -10.40 -52.71 20.06
C ARG A 73 -11.30 -51.80 20.90
N VAL A 74 -12.36 -51.24 20.33
CA VAL A 74 -13.30 -50.33 21.01
C VAL A 74 -14.17 -51.11 22.00
N GLU A 75 -14.81 -52.22 21.61
CA GLU A 75 -15.63 -52.99 22.57
C GLU A 75 -14.78 -53.51 23.74
N ARG A 76 -13.55 -53.94 23.45
CA ARG A 76 -12.60 -54.39 24.48
C ARG A 76 -12.17 -53.24 25.38
N ALA A 77 -11.95 -52.05 24.83
CA ALA A 77 -11.62 -50.85 25.62
C ALA A 77 -12.80 -50.45 26.51
N VAL A 78 -14.01 -50.37 25.98
CA VAL A 78 -15.24 -50.04 26.74
C VAL A 78 -15.46 -51.05 27.86
N ALA A 79 -15.37 -52.34 27.56
CA ALA A 79 -15.54 -53.38 28.57
C ALA A 79 -14.47 -53.26 29.68
N LYS A 80 -13.21 -52.97 29.34
CA LYS A 80 -12.14 -52.74 30.33
C LYS A 80 -12.41 -51.50 31.19
N VAL A 81 -12.87 -50.41 30.60
CA VAL A 81 -13.23 -49.19 31.33
C VAL A 81 -14.32 -49.50 32.36
N VAL A 82 -15.38 -50.19 31.96
CA VAL A 82 -16.47 -50.57 32.88
C VAL A 82 -15.98 -51.51 33.98
N TYR A 83 -15.07 -52.45 33.68
CA TYR A 83 -14.44 -53.30 34.70
C TYR A 83 -13.70 -52.48 35.77
N TYR A 84 -12.83 -51.56 35.36
CA TYR A 84 -12.09 -50.71 36.31
C TYR A 84 -13.00 -49.75 37.07
N LEU A 85 -14.09 -49.29 36.46
CA LEU A 85 -15.10 -48.45 37.09
C LEU A 85 -15.88 -49.23 38.17
N LEU A 86 -16.31 -50.45 37.86
CA LEU A 86 -16.92 -51.34 38.86
C LEU A 86 -15.94 -51.72 39.97
N LEU A 87 -14.67 -51.96 39.62
CA LEU A 87 -13.62 -52.19 40.61
C LEU A 87 -13.41 -50.96 41.50
N ALA A 88 -13.51 -49.75 40.97
CA ALA A 88 -13.47 -48.51 41.76
C ALA A 88 -14.66 -48.41 42.72
N PHE A 89 -15.88 -48.80 42.33
CA PHE A 89 -17.03 -48.93 43.26
C PHE A 89 -16.76 -49.92 44.39
N VAL A 90 -16.17 -51.08 44.06
CA VAL A 90 -15.78 -52.09 45.05
C VAL A 90 -14.69 -51.55 45.99
N LEU A 91 -13.73 -50.78 45.46
CA LEU A 91 -12.68 -50.16 46.23
C LEU A 91 -13.22 -49.06 47.17
N VAL A 92 -14.19 -48.25 46.72
CA VAL A 92 -14.93 -47.29 47.55
C VAL A 92 -15.66 -48.02 48.67
N ALA A 93 -16.39 -49.11 48.37
CA ALA A 93 -17.10 -49.89 49.38
C ALA A 93 -16.13 -50.51 50.41
N PHE A 94 -14.98 -51.00 49.96
CA PHE A 94 -13.89 -51.50 50.80
C PHE A 94 -13.38 -50.41 51.76
N PHE A 95 -12.98 -49.24 51.26
CA PHE A 95 -12.48 -48.14 52.09
C PHE A 95 -13.55 -47.54 53.01
N SER A 96 -14.81 -47.50 52.55
CA SER A 96 -15.95 -47.08 53.35
C SER A 96 -16.16 -48.02 54.53
N TYR A 97 -16.01 -49.34 54.33
CA TYR A 97 -16.12 -50.33 55.39
C TYR A 97 -14.97 -50.21 56.42
N LEU A 98 -13.78 -49.83 55.96
CA LEU A 98 -12.64 -49.49 56.82
C LEU A 98 -12.77 -48.13 57.54
N GLY A 99 -13.77 -47.31 57.18
CA GLY A 99 -13.97 -45.98 57.76
C GLY A 99 -12.96 -44.94 57.28
N ILE A 100 -12.27 -45.17 56.15
CA ILE A 100 -11.26 -44.27 55.59
C ILE A 100 -11.95 -43.26 54.66
N THR A 101 -12.65 -42.28 55.25
CA THR A 101 -13.43 -41.29 54.50
C THR A 101 -12.57 -40.36 53.64
N ALA A 102 -11.34 -40.08 54.06
CA ALA A 102 -10.39 -39.21 53.34
C ALA A 102 -10.09 -39.70 51.90
N VAL A 103 -10.09 -41.02 51.69
CA VAL A 103 -9.88 -41.63 50.36
C VAL A 103 -11.22 -41.88 49.66
N THR A 104 -12.25 -42.21 50.43
CA THR A 104 -13.57 -42.60 49.91
C THR A 104 -14.31 -41.41 49.27
N ALA A 105 -14.27 -40.22 49.89
CA ALA A 105 -15.06 -39.07 49.42
C ALA A 105 -14.63 -38.54 48.03
N PRO A 106 -13.33 -38.32 47.74
CA PRO A 106 -12.89 -37.93 46.39
C PRO A 106 -13.19 -39.01 45.35
N LEU A 107 -12.97 -40.28 45.71
CA LEU A 107 -13.16 -41.40 44.80
C LEU A 107 -14.64 -41.59 44.44
N LEU A 108 -15.55 -41.43 45.42
CA LEU A 108 -16.99 -41.45 45.20
C LEU A 108 -17.46 -40.29 44.31
N THR A 109 -16.83 -39.10 44.42
CA THR A 109 -17.16 -37.95 43.58
C THR A 109 -16.86 -38.24 42.11
N VAL A 110 -15.61 -38.66 41.81
CA VAL A 110 -15.21 -39.04 40.44
C VAL A 110 -16.10 -40.15 39.90
N LEU A 111 -16.44 -41.12 40.75
CA LEU A 111 -17.23 -42.26 40.34
C LEU A 111 -18.69 -41.89 40.04
N ASN A 112 -19.29 -41.01 40.84
CA ASN A 112 -20.60 -40.44 40.58
C ASN A 112 -20.60 -39.57 39.31
N ASP A 113 -19.53 -38.81 39.07
CA ASP A 113 -19.39 -38.00 37.86
C ASP A 113 -19.28 -38.87 36.61
N VAL A 114 -18.46 -39.93 36.65
CA VAL A 114 -18.31 -40.88 35.52
C VAL A 114 -19.60 -41.68 35.32
N ALA A 115 -20.27 -42.14 36.38
CA ALA A 115 -21.56 -42.81 36.27
C ALA A 115 -22.63 -41.87 35.68
N GLY A 116 -22.65 -40.61 36.11
CA GLY A 116 -23.51 -39.55 35.55
C GLY A 116 -23.15 -39.17 34.12
N ALA A 117 -21.91 -39.41 33.68
CA ALA A 117 -21.48 -39.18 32.31
C ALA A 117 -22.07 -40.20 31.33
N VAL A 118 -22.43 -41.42 31.76
CA VAL A 118 -22.97 -42.46 30.86
C VAL A 118 -24.30 -42.02 30.21
N PRO A 119 -25.35 -41.59 30.96
CA PRO A 119 -26.57 -41.06 30.35
C PRO A 119 -26.34 -39.81 29.49
N ASN A 120 -25.39 -38.95 29.89
CA ASN A 120 -25.05 -37.71 29.20
C ASN A 120 -24.34 -37.95 27.87
N LEU A 121 -23.43 -38.91 27.83
CA LEU A 121 -22.77 -39.38 26.61
C LEU A 121 -23.79 -39.92 25.61
N MET A 122 -24.76 -40.71 26.10
CA MET A 122 -25.85 -41.22 25.25
C MET A 122 -26.68 -40.08 24.64
N LYS A 123 -27.06 -39.07 25.44
CA LYS A 123 -27.76 -37.87 24.95
C LYS A 123 -26.94 -37.15 23.87
N ALA A 124 -25.65 -36.94 24.13
CA ALA A 124 -24.74 -36.27 23.21
C ALA A 124 -24.59 -37.02 21.88
N VAL A 125 -24.47 -38.35 21.92
CA VAL A 125 -24.41 -39.19 20.72
C VAL A 125 -25.69 -39.07 19.90
N VAL A 126 -26.86 -39.12 20.55
CA VAL A 126 -28.16 -38.98 19.85
C VAL A 126 -28.27 -37.60 19.20
N ILE A 127 -27.98 -36.52 19.94
CA ILE A 127 -28.04 -35.15 19.42
C ILE A 127 -27.06 -34.97 18.25
N GLY A 128 -25.83 -35.49 18.39
CA GLY A 128 -24.79 -35.42 17.35
C GLY A 128 -25.19 -36.13 16.06
N LEU A 129 -25.76 -37.34 16.17
CA LEU A 129 -26.24 -38.11 15.01
C LEU A 129 -27.38 -37.39 14.27
N VAL A 130 -28.37 -36.91 15.01
CA VAL A 130 -29.50 -36.15 14.45
C VAL A 130 -28.97 -34.89 13.75
N GLY A 131 -28.09 -34.15 14.41
CA GLY A 131 -27.53 -32.92 13.86
C GLY A 131 -26.64 -33.14 12.64
N PHE A 132 -25.85 -34.21 12.60
CA PHE A 132 -25.05 -34.60 11.43
C PHE A 132 -25.94 -34.88 10.21
N LEU A 133 -27.06 -35.58 10.41
CA LEU A 133 -28.02 -35.88 9.36
C LEU A 133 -28.69 -34.61 8.83
N VAL A 134 -29.05 -33.68 9.72
CA VAL A 134 -29.56 -32.36 9.36
C VAL A 134 -28.53 -31.55 8.57
N ALA A 135 -27.27 -31.47 9.03
CA ALA A 135 -26.20 -30.75 8.35
C ALA A 135 -25.98 -31.25 6.92
N THR A 136 -25.95 -32.57 6.75
CA THR A 136 -25.79 -33.22 5.45
C THR A 136 -26.99 -32.96 4.53
N GLY A 137 -28.20 -33.03 5.07
CA GLY A 137 -29.43 -32.72 4.33
C GLY A 137 -29.46 -31.27 3.85
N VAL A 138 -29.13 -30.31 4.72
CA VAL A 138 -29.11 -28.88 4.38
C VAL A 138 -28.03 -28.56 3.34
N ARG A 139 -26.82 -29.13 3.48
CA ARG A 139 -25.76 -28.99 2.46
C ARG A 139 -26.25 -29.40 1.08
N LYS A 140 -26.84 -30.61 0.99
CA LYS A 140 -27.35 -31.15 -0.28
C LYS A 140 -28.46 -30.28 -0.86
N LEU A 141 -29.37 -29.79 -0.01
CA LEU A 141 -30.44 -28.88 -0.41
C LEU A 141 -29.89 -27.56 -0.94
N LEU A 142 -28.95 -26.93 -0.23
CA LEU A 142 -28.35 -25.65 -0.63
C LEU A 142 -27.62 -25.75 -1.97
N VAL A 143 -26.75 -26.75 -2.14
CA VAL A 143 -26.04 -26.97 -3.40
C VAL A 143 -27.04 -27.16 -4.55
N THR A 144 -28.05 -28.01 -4.35
CA THR A 144 -29.09 -28.27 -5.36
C THR A 144 -29.86 -26.99 -5.73
N LEU A 145 -30.19 -26.14 -4.75
CA LEU A 145 -30.91 -24.88 -5.00
C LEU A 145 -30.05 -23.84 -5.73
N LEU A 146 -28.78 -23.69 -5.33
CA LEU A 146 -27.86 -22.73 -5.94
C LEU A 146 -27.52 -23.11 -7.39
N GLU A 147 -27.34 -24.40 -7.65
CA GLU A 147 -27.17 -24.92 -9.02
C GLU A 147 -28.42 -24.66 -9.86
N ARG A 148 -29.62 -24.86 -9.30
CA ARG A 148 -30.89 -24.62 -9.99
C ARG A 148 -31.12 -23.16 -10.35
N ILE A 149 -30.66 -22.23 -9.51
CA ILE A 149 -30.75 -20.77 -9.76
C ILE A 149 -29.66 -20.31 -10.76
N GLY A 150 -28.66 -21.16 -11.04
CA GLY A 150 -27.55 -20.82 -11.92
C GLY A 150 -26.66 -19.73 -11.32
N PHE A 151 -26.49 -19.73 -9.99
CA PHE A 151 -25.70 -18.76 -9.24
C PHE A 151 -24.29 -18.58 -9.83
N GLU A 152 -23.61 -19.69 -10.11
CA GLU A 152 -22.26 -19.71 -10.69
C GLU A 152 -22.17 -18.90 -11.99
N LYS A 153 -23.11 -19.13 -12.92
CA LYS A 153 -23.14 -18.44 -14.22
C LYS A 153 -23.37 -16.94 -14.09
N ARG A 154 -24.08 -16.49 -13.04
CA ARG A 154 -24.32 -15.08 -12.78
C ARG A 154 -23.10 -14.42 -12.15
N MET A 155 -22.42 -15.10 -11.23
CA MET A 155 -21.20 -14.61 -10.60
C MET A 155 -20.06 -14.46 -11.61
N GLN A 156 -19.85 -15.46 -12.47
CA GLN A 156 -18.80 -15.41 -13.49
C GLN A 156 -18.98 -14.21 -14.45
N LYS A 157 -20.23 -13.90 -14.83
CA LYS A 157 -20.55 -12.71 -15.65
C LYS A 157 -20.26 -11.38 -14.94
N LEU A 158 -20.30 -11.34 -13.61
CA LEU A 158 -20.05 -10.13 -12.82
C LEU A 158 -18.56 -9.95 -12.52
N SER A 159 -17.80 -11.04 -12.34
CA SER A 159 -16.36 -10.98 -12.12
C SER A 159 -15.55 -10.62 -13.36
N GLY A 160 -16.16 -10.66 -14.56
CA GLY A 160 -15.47 -10.30 -15.81
C GLY A 160 -14.38 -11.30 -16.22
N GLU A 161 -14.37 -12.48 -15.61
CA GLU A 161 -13.46 -13.57 -15.97
C GLU A 161 -13.99 -14.22 -17.25
N GLU A 162 -13.37 -13.87 -18.38
CA GLU A 162 -13.46 -14.68 -19.58
C GLU A 162 -13.04 -16.12 -19.22
N PRO A 163 -13.69 -17.15 -19.78
CA PRO A 163 -13.39 -18.52 -19.44
C PRO A 163 -11.94 -18.83 -19.83
N ASP A 164 -11.05 -18.85 -18.83
CA ASP A 164 -9.63 -19.13 -19.01
C ASP A 164 -9.45 -20.40 -19.86
N THR A 165 -8.81 -20.19 -21.00
CA THR A 165 -8.16 -21.23 -21.81
C THR A 165 -7.09 -21.86 -20.93
N VAL A 166 -7.45 -22.94 -20.25
CA VAL A 166 -6.51 -23.77 -19.49
C VAL A 166 -5.35 -24.14 -20.42
N ARG A 167 -4.15 -23.69 -20.04
CA ARG A 167 -2.87 -24.19 -20.52
C ARG A 167 -2.92 -25.72 -20.54
N THR A 168 -2.90 -26.28 -21.73
CA THR A 168 -2.57 -27.69 -21.93
C THR A 168 -1.12 -27.87 -21.52
N GLU A 169 -0.87 -28.17 -20.25
CA GLU A 169 0.38 -28.82 -19.89
C GLU A 169 0.35 -30.21 -20.54
N GLU A 170 1.24 -30.39 -21.51
CA GLU A 170 1.51 -31.64 -22.20
C GLU A 170 1.92 -32.69 -21.16
N VAL A 171 0.96 -33.50 -20.71
CA VAL A 171 1.27 -34.78 -20.09
C VAL A 171 1.52 -35.76 -21.22
N SER A 172 2.79 -36.10 -21.40
CA SER A 172 3.32 -37.09 -22.33
C SER A 172 2.42 -38.31 -22.48
N GLU A 173 2.05 -38.59 -23.73
CA GLU A 173 1.32 -39.80 -24.10
C GLU A 173 2.22 -41.03 -23.96
N GLU A 174 1.98 -41.84 -22.94
CA GLU A 174 2.35 -43.25 -22.98
C GLU A 174 1.08 -44.07 -23.28
N LYS A 175 1.13 -44.76 -24.43
CA LYS A 175 0.05 -45.55 -25.01
C LYS A 175 -0.38 -46.66 -24.05
N LEU A 176 -1.67 -46.70 -23.73
CA LEU A 176 -2.36 -47.93 -23.36
C LEU A 176 -3.70 -48.02 -24.10
N GLU A 177 -3.86 -49.18 -24.72
CA GLU A 177 -4.87 -49.52 -25.71
C GLU A 177 -6.30 -49.43 -25.16
N GLY A 178 -7.19 -48.92 -26.02
CA GLY A 178 -8.52 -49.52 -26.16
C GLY A 178 -9.55 -49.32 -25.06
N LYS A 179 -9.80 -48.09 -24.57
CA LYS A 179 -11.15 -47.72 -24.06
C LYS A 179 -11.52 -46.29 -24.47
N LYS A 180 -12.72 -46.15 -25.03
CA LYS A 180 -13.33 -44.88 -25.51
C LYS A 180 -13.12 -43.75 -24.50
N LYS A 181 -12.33 -42.74 -24.89
CA LYS A 181 -12.17 -41.48 -24.15
C LYS A 181 -13.52 -40.75 -24.11
N LYS A 182 -14.20 -40.75 -22.95
CA LYS A 182 -15.22 -39.74 -22.64
C LYS A 182 -14.49 -38.40 -22.51
N LYS A 183 -14.90 -37.40 -23.29
CA LYS A 183 -14.37 -36.02 -23.19
C LYS A 183 -14.40 -35.57 -21.74
N ALA A 184 -13.23 -35.36 -21.15
CA ALA A 184 -13.09 -34.81 -19.81
C ALA A 184 -13.57 -33.36 -19.85
N LYS A 185 -14.76 -33.14 -19.27
CA LYS A 185 -15.26 -31.80 -18.97
C LYS A 185 -14.40 -31.28 -17.82
N VAL A 186 -13.38 -30.49 -18.13
CA VAL A 186 -12.62 -29.74 -17.11
C VAL A 186 -13.63 -28.80 -16.45
N ARG A 187 -14.09 -29.20 -15.26
CA ARG A 187 -14.89 -28.35 -14.37
C ARG A 187 -13.89 -27.64 -13.47
N PRO A 188 -14.09 -26.35 -13.13
CA PRO A 188 -13.29 -25.70 -12.09
C PRO A 188 -13.29 -26.60 -10.85
N GLU A 189 -12.11 -26.82 -10.27
CA GLU A 189 -11.88 -27.90 -9.30
C GLU A 189 -12.82 -27.80 -8.09
N HIS A 190 -13.35 -26.61 -7.76
CA HIS A 190 -14.46 -26.43 -6.82
C HIS A 190 -15.37 -25.26 -7.24
N PRO A 191 -16.62 -25.48 -7.72
CA PRO A 191 -17.56 -24.39 -7.96
C PRO A 191 -17.92 -23.69 -6.64
N LEU A 192 -18.12 -22.36 -6.63
CA LEU A 192 -18.46 -21.59 -5.42
C LEU A 192 -19.68 -22.17 -4.69
N THR A 193 -20.59 -22.76 -5.46
CA THR A 193 -21.79 -23.44 -4.94
C THR A 193 -21.44 -24.57 -3.96
N ASN A 194 -20.39 -25.35 -4.22
CA ASN A 194 -19.92 -26.40 -3.31
C ASN A 194 -19.31 -25.79 -2.05
N THR A 195 -18.52 -24.73 -2.19
CA THR A 195 -17.92 -24.03 -1.04
C THR A 195 -19.00 -23.47 -0.11
N ILE A 196 -20.07 -22.87 -0.65
CA ILE A 196 -21.21 -22.37 0.15
C ILE A 196 -21.90 -23.54 0.88
N GLY A 197 -22.09 -24.67 0.21
CA GLY A 197 -22.63 -25.88 0.81
C GLY A 197 -21.76 -26.42 1.95
N ASP A 198 -20.44 -26.46 1.75
CA ASP A 198 -19.48 -26.94 2.73
C ASP A 198 -19.40 -26.02 3.95
N VAL A 199 -19.41 -24.70 3.74
CA VAL A 199 -19.48 -23.70 4.83
C VAL A 199 -20.76 -23.87 5.63
N ALA A 200 -21.92 -24.04 4.96
CA ALA A 200 -23.18 -24.27 5.65
C ALA A 200 -23.18 -25.58 6.46
N TYR A 201 -22.59 -26.66 5.92
CA TYR A 201 -22.42 -27.93 6.63
C TYR A 201 -21.61 -27.74 7.92
N TRP A 202 -20.43 -27.13 7.84
CA TRP A 202 -19.59 -26.88 9.01
C TRP A 202 -20.25 -25.94 10.01
N PHE A 203 -20.97 -24.91 9.53
CA PHE A 203 -21.72 -24.00 10.37
C PHE A 203 -22.80 -24.75 11.17
N ILE A 204 -23.60 -25.59 10.52
CA ILE A 204 -24.63 -26.39 11.21
C ILE A 204 -23.99 -27.39 12.17
N LEU A 205 -22.85 -27.98 11.81
CA LEU A 205 -22.11 -28.88 12.70
C LEU A 205 -21.65 -28.16 13.97
N VAL A 206 -21.17 -26.92 13.85
CA VAL A 206 -20.85 -26.06 15.02
C VAL A 206 -22.10 -25.75 15.85
N VAL A 207 -23.25 -25.48 15.22
CA VAL A 207 -24.53 -25.29 15.92
C VAL A 207 -24.92 -26.54 16.71
N VAL A 208 -24.78 -27.71 16.11
CA VAL A 208 -25.06 -29.01 16.73
C VAL A 208 -24.05 -29.34 17.84
N ALA A 209 -22.81 -28.88 17.72
CA ALA A 209 -21.79 -29.10 18.73
C ALA A 209 -22.17 -28.45 20.06
N ILE A 210 -22.89 -27.33 20.07
CA ILE A 210 -23.32 -26.65 21.31
C ILE A 210 -24.18 -27.57 22.20
N PRO A 211 -25.35 -28.08 21.77
CA PRO A 211 -26.16 -28.98 22.59
C PRO A 211 -25.47 -30.33 22.86
N VAL A 212 -24.55 -30.78 22.01
CA VAL A 212 -23.71 -31.97 22.28
C VAL A 212 -22.76 -31.71 23.45
N LEU A 213 -22.09 -30.55 23.48
CA LEU A 213 -21.19 -30.15 24.57
C LEU A 213 -21.95 -29.90 25.87
N GLU A 214 -23.14 -29.30 25.80
CA GLU A 214 -24.04 -29.13 26.94
C GLU A 214 -24.51 -30.48 27.49
N ALA A 215 -24.89 -31.41 26.60
CA ALA A 215 -25.26 -32.77 27.00
C ALA A 215 -24.10 -33.50 27.69
N LEU A 216 -22.86 -33.32 27.21
CA LEU A 216 -21.63 -33.83 27.83
C LEU A 216 -21.26 -33.13 29.15
N LYS A 217 -21.98 -32.07 29.55
CA LYS A 217 -21.66 -31.19 30.70
C LYS A 217 -20.28 -30.53 30.61
N ILE A 218 -19.76 -30.28 29.42
CA ILE A 218 -18.50 -29.57 29.20
C ILE A 218 -18.78 -28.06 29.09
N GLY A 219 -19.32 -27.47 30.17
CA GLY A 219 -19.83 -26.09 30.17
C GLY A 219 -18.79 -25.02 29.82
N ALA A 220 -17.51 -25.28 30.14
CA ALA A 220 -16.41 -24.36 29.83
C ALA A 220 -16.19 -24.15 28.31
N LEU A 221 -16.54 -25.13 27.47
CA LEU A 221 -16.42 -25.03 26.02
C LEU A 221 -17.72 -24.59 25.35
N ALA A 222 -18.87 -24.92 25.93
CA ALA A 222 -20.18 -24.57 25.38
C ALA A 222 -20.41 -23.04 25.38
N ALA A 223 -20.03 -22.34 26.46
CA ALA A 223 -20.31 -20.91 26.60
C ALA A 223 -19.57 -20.02 25.56
N PRO A 224 -18.25 -20.16 25.34
CA PRO A 224 -17.56 -19.40 24.29
C PRO A 224 -18.08 -19.71 22.88
N LEU A 225 -18.40 -20.98 22.61
CA LEU A 225 -18.93 -21.40 21.30
C LEU A 225 -20.33 -20.83 21.04
N SER A 226 -21.19 -20.84 22.05
CA SER A 226 -22.53 -20.22 22.01
C SER A 226 -22.45 -18.71 21.79
N SER A 227 -21.52 -18.03 22.47
CA SER A 227 -21.28 -16.59 22.26
C SER A 227 -20.79 -16.27 20.84
N ALA A 228 -19.84 -17.05 20.32
CA ALA A 228 -19.37 -16.92 18.95
C ALA A 228 -20.51 -17.14 17.93
N PHE A 229 -21.34 -18.15 18.14
CA PHE A 229 -22.49 -18.42 17.29
C PHE A 229 -23.54 -17.29 17.33
N ALA A 230 -23.87 -16.79 18.53
CA ALA A 230 -24.78 -15.65 18.70
C ALA A 230 -24.26 -14.41 17.97
N THR A 231 -22.95 -14.19 18.03
CA THR A 231 -22.26 -13.12 17.31
C THR A 231 -22.43 -13.28 15.80
N VAL A 232 -22.10 -14.44 15.22
CA VAL A 232 -22.26 -14.70 13.78
C VAL A 232 -23.72 -14.55 13.34
N THR A 233 -24.67 -15.06 14.11
CA THR A 233 -26.11 -14.95 13.82
C THR A 233 -26.58 -13.49 13.81
N THR A 234 -26.01 -12.64 14.68
CA THR A 234 -26.31 -11.20 14.72
C THR A 234 -25.71 -10.46 13.52
N TYR A 235 -24.52 -10.88 13.05
CA TYR A 235 -23.88 -10.27 11.89
C TYR A 235 -24.47 -10.73 10.56
N LEU A 236 -25.05 -11.92 10.47
CA LEU A 236 -25.55 -12.46 9.21
C LEU A 236 -26.59 -11.55 8.52
N PRO A 237 -27.64 -11.04 9.22
CA PRO A 237 -28.55 -10.05 8.63
C PRO A 237 -27.87 -8.73 8.26
N LYS A 238 -26.90 -8.27 9.06
CA LYS A 238 -26.15 -7.03 8.81
C LYS A 238 -25.32 -7.13 7.53
N VAL A 239 -24.63 -8.25 7.33
CA VAL A 239 -23.86 -8.55 6.12
C VAL A 239 -24.77 -8.60 4.90
N ALA A 240 -25.91 -9.30 4.99
CA ALA A 240 -26.88 -9.33 3.89
C ALA A 240 -27.38 -7.92 3.53
N ALA A 241 -27.74 -7.10 4.54
CA ALA A 241 -28.15 -5.72 4.32
C ALA A 241 -27.05 -4.86 3.68
N ALA A 242 -25.79 -5.03 4.10
CA ALA A 242 -24.63 -4.34 3.53
C ALA A 242 -24.41 -4.73 2.06
N VAL A 243 -24.51 -6.01 1.72
CA VAL A 243 -24.39 -6.51 0.33
C VAL A 243 -25.49 -5.95 -0.56
N VAL A 244 -26.73 -5.94 -0.09
CA VAL A 244 -27.86 -5.33 -0.81
C VAL A 244 -27.60 -3.84 -1.05
N LEU A 245 -27.13 -3.13 -0.03
CA LEU A 245 -26.84 -1.70 -0.12
C LEU A 245 -25.70 -1.41 -1.13
N LEU A 246 -24.64 -2.22 -1.13
CA LEU A 246 -23.58 -2.15 -2.15
C LEU A 246 -24.10 -2.41 -3.56
N ALA A 247 -24.95 -3.42 -3.74
CA ALA A 247 -25.54 -3.74 -5.04
C ALA A 247 -26.39 -2.57 -5.57
N VAL A 248 -27.21 -1.97 -4.72
CA VAL A 248 -27.99 -0.76 -5.05
C VAL A 248 -27.06 0.40 -5.40
N GLY A 249 -26.02 0.63 -4.60
CA GLY A 249 -25.03 1.67 -4.84
C GLY A 249 -24.29 1.51 -6.16
N TYR A 250 -23.93 0.27 -6.52
CA TYR A 250 -23.29 -0.03 -7.80
C TYR A 250 -24.20 0.34 -8.98
N VAL A 251 -25.47 -0.08 -8.94
CA VAL A 251 -26.45 0.25 -9.98
C VAL A 251 -26.66 1.77 -10.07
N LEU A 252 -26.85 2.43 -8.93
CA LEU A 252 -27.11 3.87 -8.89
C LEU A 252 -25.89 4.68 -9.37
N SER A 253 -24.67 4.25 -9.02
CA SER A 253 -23.45 4.92 -9.45
C SER A 253 -23.28 4.91 -10.97
N ARG A 254 -23.67 3.82 -11.65
CA ARG A 254 -23.68 3.77 -13.12
C ARG A 254 -24.65 4.77 -13.73
N VAL A 255 -25.86 4.88 -13.16
CA VAL A 255 -26.85 5.87 -13.62
C VAL A 255 -26.30 7.28 -13.45
N VAL A 256 -25.72 7.59 -12.28
CA VAL A 256 -25.12 8.90 -12.02
C VAL A 256 -23.96 9.19 -12.96
N ARG A 257 -23.09 8.21 -13.26
CA ARG A 257 -22.01 8.36 -14.25
C ARG A 257 -22.54 8.85 -15.59
N THR A 258 -23.53 8.15 -16.14
CA THR A 258 -24.10 8.42 -17.46
C THR A 258 -24.84 9.77 -17.48
N LEU A 259 -25.54 10.11 -16.39
CA LEU A 259 -26.20 11.41 -16.26
C LEU A 259 -25.19 12.55 -16.22
N VAL A 260 -24.17 12.45 -15.37
CA VAL A 260 -23.15 13.50 -15.21
C VAL A 260 -22.35 13.67 -16.50
N SER A 261 -21.86 12.59 -17.11
CA SER A 261 -21.12 12.67 -18.37
C SER A 261 -21.98 13.29 -19.48
N GLY A 262 -23.24 12.84 -19.61
CA GLY A 262 -24.16 13.36 -20.63
C GLY A 262 -24.53 14.82 -20.44
N VAL A 263 -24.70 15.30 -19.19
CA VAL A 263 -24.95 16.72 -18.91
C VAL A 263 -23.71 17.56 -19.24
N LEU A 264 -22.52 17.13 -18.83
CA LEU A 264 -21.27 17.88 -19.09
C LEU A 264 -20.92 17.94 -20.59
N GLU A 265 -21.20 16.87 -21.32
CA GLU A 265 -21.04 16.83 -22.77
C GLU A 265 -22.00 17.82 -23.46
N ARG A 266 -23.26 17.89 -23.02
CA ARG A 266 -24.26 18.87 -23.52
C ARG A 266 -23.91 20.32 -23.20
N VAL A 267 -23.32 20.58 -22.03
CA VAL A 267 -22.77 21.91 -21.69
C VAL A 267 -21.59 22.27 -22.60
N GLY A 268 -21.01 21.30 -23.31
CA GLY A 268 -19.92 21.52 -24.26
C GLY A 268 -18.57 21.65 -23.56
N LEU A 269 -18.42 21.08 -22.36
CA LEU A 269 -17.19 21.15 -21.57
C LEU A 269 -15.99 20.59 -22.36
N ASP A 270 -16.20 19.50 -23.09
CA ASP A 270 -15.15 18.87 -23.92
C ASP A 270 -14.69 19.79 -25.06
N LYS A 271 -15.64 20.49 -25.70
CA LYS A 271 -15.33 21.47 -26.77
C LYS A 271 -14.58 22.68 -26.22
N GLY A 272 -15.00 23.20 -25.05
CA GLY A 272 -14.32 24.29 -24.37
C GLY A 272 -12.88 23.94 -23.98
N MET A 273 -12.69 22.72 -23.47
CA MET A 273 -11.38 22.21 -23.06
C MET A 273 -10.43 22.02 -24.25
N ALA A 274 -10.95 21.49 -25.37
CA ALA A 274 -10.19 21.34 -26.61
C ALA A 274 -9.71 22.70 -27.15
N ARG A 275 -10.55 23.74 -27.12
CA ARG A 275 -10.18 25.11 -27.51
C ARG A 275 -9.05 25.70 -26.66
N LEU A 276 -8.97 25.31 -25.39
CA LEU A 276 -7.90 25.76 -24.49
C LEU A 276 -6.56 25.02 -24.71
N GLY A 277 -6.53 24.00 -25.58
CA GLY A 277 -5.33 23.25 -25.96
C GLY A 277 -4.99 22.08 -25.03
N PHE A 278 -5.90 21.68 -24.14
CA PHE A 278 -5.64 20.63 -23.14
C PHE A 278 -5.97 19.21 -23.63
N GLY A 279 -6.50 19.05 -24.84
CA GLY A 279 -6.85 17.73 -25.39
C GLY A 279 -5.67 16.76 -25.52
N ARG A 280 -4.42 17.25 -25.61
CA ARG A 280 -3.21 16.40 -25.64
C ARG A 280 -2.79 15.88 -24.26
N VAL A 281 -3.24 16.53 -23.18
CA VAL A 281 -2.91 16.14 -21.79
C VAL A 281 -3.82 15.00 -21.34
N THR A 282 -5.07 15.02 -21.79
CA THR A 282 -6.07 13.98 -21.51
C THR A 282 -6.02 12.92 -22.62
N ARG A 283 -5.13 11.92 -22.48
CA ARG A 283 -5.00 10.75 -23.38
C ARG A 283 -6.35 10.12 -23.70
N ASP A 284 -6.93 10.46 -24.85
CA ASP A 284 -8.15 9.92 -25.48
C ASP A 284 -9.45 9.87 -24.62
N GLN A 285 -9.42 10.33 -23.38
CA GLN A 285 -10.60 10.41 -22.52
C GLN A 285 -11.16 11.83 -22.49
N SER A 286 -12.46 11.96 -22.75
CA SER A 286 -13.18 13.23 -22.60
C SER A 286 -13.22 13.66 -21.13
N LEU A 287 -13.16 14.97 -20.88
CA LEU A 287 -13.20 15.51 -19.52
C LEU A 287 -14.55 15.18 -18.86
N SER A 288 -15.63 15.24 -19.65
CA SER A 288 -16.97 14.79 -19.25
C SER A 288 -16.98 13.34 -18.77
N GLY A 289 -16.25 12.44 -19.43
CA GLY A 289 -16.11 11.03 -19.03
C GLY A 289 -15.33 10.85 -17.73
N ILE A 290 -14.27 11.64 -17.54
CA ILE A 290 -13.48 11.65 -16.30
C ILE A 290 -14.36 12.15 -15.13
N LEU A 291 -15.01 13.29 -15.28
CA LEU A 291 -15.91 13.86 -14.28
C LEU A 291 -17.10 12.94 -13.97
N GLY A 292 -17.67 12.27 -14.98
CA GLY A 292 -18.70 11.25 -14.77
C GLY A 292 -18.17 10.05 -13.98
N SER A 293 -16.94 9.61 -14.23
CA SER A 293 -16.31 8.49 -13.50
C SER A 293 -15.96 8.88 -12.06
N ILE A 294 -15.56 10.13 -11.83
CA ILE A 294 -15.40 10.69 -10.49
C ILE A 294 -16.75 10.65 -9.76
N ALA A 295 -17.82 11.19 -10.36
CA ALA A 295 -19.15 11.15 -9.78
C ALA A 295 -19.63 9.72 -9.47
N MET A 296 -19.34 8.76 -10.34
CA MET A 296 -19.57 7.33 -10.09
C MET A 296 -18.86 6.86 -8.82
N ALA A 297 -17.54 7.13 -8.71
CA ALA A 297 -16.73 6.71 -7.58
C ALA A 297 -17.25 7.33 -6.27
N PHE A 298 -17.70 8.57 -6.29
CA PHE A 298 -18.31 9.24 -5.14
C PHE A 298 -19.59 8.56 -4.66
N VAL A 299 -20.51 8.25 -5.57
CA VAL A 299 -21.75 7.55 -5.22
C VAL A 299 -21.43 6.15 -4.71
N LEU A 300 -20.55 5.41 -5.40
CA LEU A 300 -20.14 4.08 -4.96
C LEU A 300 -19.50 4.11 -3.57
N LEU A 301 -18.63 5.09 -3.30
CA LEU A 301 -17.98 5.28 -2.01
C LEU A 301 -19.00 5.61 -0.90
N HIS A 302 -19.98 6.47 -1.18
CA HIS A 302 -21.05 6.78 -0.23
C HIS A 302 -21.85 5.53 0.17
N PHE A 303 -22.19 4.68 -0.79
CA PHE A 303 -22.87 3.41 -0.52
C PHE A 303 -21.94 2.40 0.16
N ALA A 304 -20.66 2.37 -0.18
CA ALA A 304 -19.68 1.52 0.51
C ALA A 304 -19.59 1.83 2.00
N ILE A 305 -19.52 3.12 2.33
CA ILE A 305 -19.46 3.57 3.73
C ILE A 305 -20.79 3.29 4.44
N SER A 306 -21.92 3.53 3.78
CA SER A 306 -23.23 3.16 4.31
C SER A 306 -23.34 1.65 4.57
N ALA A 307 -22.77 0.81 3.71
CA ALA A 307 -22.76 -0.63 3.87
C ALA A 307 -21.87 -1.07 5.06
N VAL A 308 -20.69 -0.48 5.21
CA VAL A 308 -19.83 -0.69 6.39
C VAL A 308 -20.50 -0.20 7.68
N GLY A 309 -21.22 0.92 7.63
CA GLY A 309 -22.03 1.40 8.75
C GLY A 309 -23.11 0.40 9.17
N ARG A 310 -23.72 -0.33 8.23
CA ARG A 310 -24.68 -1.41 8.53
C ARG A 310 -24.04 -2.62 9.20
N LEU A 311 -22.75 -2.86 8.99
CA LEU A 311 -22.00 -3.90 9.70
C LEU A 311 -21.78 -3.56 11.17
N ASP A 312 -22.02 -2.30 11.59
CA ASP A 312 -21.86 -1.82 12.98
C ASP A 312 -20.43 -1.98 13.53
N ILE A 313 -19.45 -2.04 12.63
CA ILE A 313 -18.03 -2.03 12.97
C ILE A 313 -17.61 -0.56 13.15
N LYS A 314 -17.93 0.01 14.31
CA LYS A 314 -17.74 1.45 14.62
C LYS A 314 -16.29 1.91 14.45
N GLU A 315 -15.35 1.03 14.75
CA GLU A 315 -13.91 1.28 14.63
C GLU A 315 -13.46 1.55 13.19
N ILE A 316 -14.13 0.95 12.20
CA ILE A 316 -13.80 1.13 10.77
C ILE A 316 -14.72 2.18 10.14
N SER A 317 -16.01 2.15 10.46
CA SER A 317 -17.00 3.04 9.84
C SER A 317 -16.77 4.53 10.16
N VAL A 318 -16.32 4.87 11.38
CA VAL A 318 -16.13 6.28 11.78
C VAL A 318 -14.98 6.96 11.02
N PRO A 319 -13.75 6.41 10.96
CA PRO A 319 -12.67 7.00 10.16
C PRO A 319 -13.04 7.12 8.68
N LEU A 320 -13.66 6.08 8.10
CA LEU A 320 -14.11 6.09 6.70
C LEU A 320 -15.17 7.18 6.44
N GLY A 321 -16.12 7.36 7.36
CA GLY A 321 -17.09 8.46 7.29
C GLY A 321 -16.42 9.83 7.32
N SER A 322 -15.46 10.03 8.23
CA SER A 322 -14.72 11.29 8.33
C SER A 322 -13.89 11.60 7.08
N MET A 323 -13.36 10.57 6.40
CA MET A 323 -12.68 10.73 5.12
C MET A 323 -13.65 11.17 4.04
N LEU A 324 -14.86 10.58 3.98
CA LEU A 324 -15.88 10.99 3.03
C LEU A 324 -16.35 12.43 3.27
N ASP A 325 -16.55 12.84 4.52
CA ASP A 325 -16.90 14.22 4.87
C ASP A 325 -15.84 15.20 4.36
N ARG A 326 -14.55 14.87 4.54
CA ARG A 326 -13.45 15.65 3.95
C ARG A 326 -13.59 15.74 2.44
N ILE A 327 -13.79 14.60 1.76
CA ILE A 327 -13.92 14.57 0.30
C ILE A 327 -15.14 15.43 -0.15
N TYR A 328 -16.29 15.36 0.52
CA TYR A 328 -17.45 16.21 0.22
C TYR A 328 -17.14 17.69 0.38
N VAL A 329 -16.44 18.08 1.44
CA VAL A 329 -15.99 19.46 1.66
C VAL A 329 -14.97 19.92 0.63
N TYR A 330 -14.14 19.01 0.10
CA TYR A 330 -13.17 19.32 -0.95
C TYR A 330 -13.78 19.44 -2.34
N MET A 331 -14.96 18.85 -2.60
CA MET A 331 -15.56 18.87 -3.94
C MET A 331 -15.82 20.29 -4.46
N PRO A 332 -16.46 21.21 -3.70
CA PRO A 332 -16.61 22.59 -4.15
C PRO A 332 -15.25 23.30 -4.34
N LYS A 333 -14.30 23.04 -3.44
CA LYS A 333 -12.94 23.61 -3.51
C LYS A 333 -12.19 23.19 -4.77
N LEU A 334 -12.35 21.94 -5.19
CA LEU A 334 -11.77 21.41 -6.44
C LEU A 334 -12.32 22.13 -7.68
N LEU A 335 -13.62 22.45 -7.70
CA LEU A 335 -14.21 23.23 -8.79
C LEU A 335 -13.64 24.66 -8.83
N VAL A 336 -13.57 25.33 -7.68
CA VAL A 336 -12.98 26.68 -7.58
C VAL A 336 -11.50 26.65 -7.99
N ALA A 337 -10.74 25.66 -7.54
CA ALA A 337 -9.36 25.43 -7.94
C ALA A 337 -9.20 25.21 -9.45
N ALA A 338 -10.05 24.40 -10.07
CA ALA A 338 -10.01 24.15 -11.51
C ALA A 338 -10.30 25.42 -12.32
N VAL A 339 -11.27 26.23 -11.89
CA VAL A 339 -11.58 27.53 -12.49
C VAL A 339 -10.41 28.50 -12.33
N LEU A 340 -9.86 28.63 -11.11
CA LEU A 340 -8.69 29.48 -10.84
C LEU A 340 -7.48 29.07 -11.68
N MET A 341 -7.20 27.77 -11.80
CA MET A 341 -6.10 27.27 -12.61
C MET A 341 -6.31 27.56 -14.11
N SER A 342 -7.54 27.38 -14.60
CA SER A 342 -7.90 27.67 -15.98
C SER A 342 -7.67 29.15 -16.31
N ILE A 343 -8.14 30.05 -15.43
CA ILE A 343 -7.88 31.49 -15.54
C ILE A 343 -6.38 31.76 -15.51
N GLY A 344 -5.65 31.12 -14.59
CA GLY A 344 -4.21 31.28 -14.44
C GLY A 344 -3.41 30.97 -15.70
N VAL A 345 -3.75 29.90 -16.42
CA VAL A 345 -3.09 29.54 -17.68
C VAL A 345 -3.37 30.58 -18.77
N VAL A 346 -4.60 31.09 -18.86
CA VAL A 346 -4.95 32.15 -19.81
C VAL A 346 -4.16 33.42 -19.50
N VAL A 347 -4.16 33.86 -18.24
CA VAL A 347 -3.42 35.04 -17.79
C VAL A 347 -1.92 34.87 -18.03
N ALA A 348 -1.36 33.70 -17.72
CA ALA A 348 0.05 33.41 -17.95
C ALA A 348 0.45 33.52 -19.43
N ARG A 349 -0.37 33.02 -20.35
CA ARG A 349 -0.12 33.15 -21.79
C ARG A 349 -0.15 34.61 -22.22
N VAL A 350 -1.13 35.39 -21.76
CA VAL A 350 -1.23 36.83 -22.08
C VAL A 350 -0.03 37.58 -21.53
N THR A 351 0.27 37.42 -20.24
CA THR A 351 1.39 38.11 -19.58
C THR A 351 2.73 37.72 -20.17
N GLY A 352 2.96 36.44 -20.49
CA GLY A 352 4.19 35.97 -21.12
C GLY A 352 4.40 36.56 -22.51
N ASN A 353 3.33 36.62 -23.33
CA ASN A 353 3.38 37.22 -24.66
C ASN A 353 3.61 38.74 -24.60
N VAL A 354 2.97 39.43 -23.66
CA VAL A 354 3.20 40.87 -23.44
C VAL A 354 4.64 41.11 -23.00
N ALA A 355 5.15 40.31 -22.05
CA ALA A 355 6.53 40.42 -21.58
C ALA A 355 7.54 40.19 -22.71
N ALA A 356 7.35 39.15 -23.54
CA ALA A 356 8.21 38.88 -24.69
C ALA A 356 8.23 40.07 -25.66
N ARG A 357 7.06 40.61 -26.01
CA ARG A 357 6.94 41.76 -26.92
C ARG A 357 7.59 43.02 -26.36
N LEU A 358 7.39 43.31 -25.08
CA LEU A 358 8.00 44.46 -24.41
C LEU A 358 9.53 44.31 -24.34
N LEU A 359 10.04 43.13 -24.00
CA LEU A 359 11.47 42.86 -23.97
C LEU A 359 12.09 42.97 -25.38
N ALA A 360 11.43 42.41 -26.39
CA ALA A 360 11.85 42.54 -27.78
C ALA A 360 11.87 44.01 -28.22
N ALA A 361 10.83 44.80 -27.89
CA ALA A 361 10.73 46.22 -28.20
C ALA A 361 11.82 47.07 -27.51
N MET A 362 12.24 46.69 -26.30
CA MET A 362 13.38 47.31 -25.61
C MET A 362 14.74 46.92 -26.21
N GLY A 363 14.77 46.10 -27.26
CA GLY A 363 16.01 45.68 -27.90
C GLY A 363 16.74 44.55 -27.16
N PHE A 364 16.05 43.80 -26.28
CA PHE A 364 16.66 42.70 -25.51
C PHE A 364 17.29 41.63 -26.41
N ASN A 365 16.68 41.35 -27.56
CA ASN A 365 17.23 40.41 -28.56
C ASN A 365 18.60 40.89 -29.07
N THR A 366 18.70 42.18 -29.41
CA THR A 366 19.95 42.78 -29.90
C THR A 366 21.01 42.84 -28.80
N LEU A 367 20.62 43.18 -27.57
CA LEU A 367 21.52 43.19 -26.42
C LEU A 367 22.12 41.80 -26.14
N MET A 368 21.29 40.75 -26.12
CA MET A 368 21.76 39.38 -25.86
C MET A 368 22.69 38.84 -26.95
N VAL A 369 22.47 39.22 -28.22
CA VAL A 369 23.38 38.90 -29.32
C VAL A 369 24.72 39.65 -29.16
N HIS A 370 24.70 40.93 -28.74
CA HIS A 370 25.92 41.72 -28.55
C HIS A 370 26.77 41.24 -27.36
N ILE A 371 26.13 40.72 -26.31
CA ILE A 371 26.81 40.12 -25.15
C ILE A 371 27.46 38.76 -25.53
N GLY A 372 27.14 38.21 -26.70
CA GLY A 372 27.75 36.98 -27.23
C GLY A 372 27.20 35.70 -26.62
N LEU A 373 26.20 35.80 -25.73
CA LEU A 373 25.61 34.67 -24.99
C LEU A 373 24.89 33.64 -25.88
N PHE A 374 24.45 34.07 -27.06
CA PHE A 374 23.65 33.25 -27.98
C PHE A 374 24.25 33.13 -29.39
N LYS A 375 25.47 33.62 -29.62
CA LYS A 375 26.07 33.67 -30.97
C LYS A 375 26.20 32.28 -31.62
N HIS A 376 26.45 31.24 -30.80
CA HIS A 376 26.52 29.84 -31.23
C HIS A 376 25.13 29.21 -31.47
N LEU A 377 24.14 29.54 -30.64
CA LEU A 377 22.76 29.06 -30.81
C LEU A 377 22.10 29.65 -32.07
N THR A 378 22.42 30.90 -32.44
CA THR A 378 21.99 31.49 -33.72
C THR A 378 22.73 30.93 -34.94
N ALA A 379 23.95 30.42 -34.78
CA ALA A 379 24.68 29.77 -35.86
C ALA A 379 24.13 28.37 -36.11
N GLU A 380 23.95 27.56 -35.05
CA GLU A 380 23.31 26.24 -35.12
C GLU A 380 21.86 26.31 -35.61
N ALA A 381 21.09 27.32 -35.19
CA ALA A 381 19.74 27.54 -35.68
C ALA A 381 19.70 27.86 -37.20
N LYS A 382 20.69 28.61 -37.72
CA LYS A 382 20.80 28.87 -39.16
C LYS A 382 21.16 27.62 -39.96
N THR A 383 22.06 26.78 -39.44
CA THR A 383 22.41 25.49 -40.09
C THR A 383 21.22 24.53 -40.09
N GLN A 384 20.45 24.47 -39.00
CA GLN A 384 19.22 23.66 -38.93
C GLN A 384 18.10 24.20 -39.83
N GLU A 385 18.01 25.52 -40.00
CA GLU A 385 17.06 26.14 -40.95
C GLU A 385 17.42 25.81 -42.40
N GLU A 386 18.71 25.79 -42.76
CA GLU A 386 19.19 25.37 -44.08
C GLU A 386 18.99 23.87 -44.32
N GLU A 387 19.28 23.01 -43.33
CA GLU A 387 19.02 21.55 -43.42
C GLU A 387 17.53 21.24 -43.54
N SER A 388 16.67 21.89 -42.75
CA SER A 388 15.22 21.68 -42.80
C SER A 388 14.61 22.20 -44.10
N LYS A 389 15.08 23.32 -44.65
CA LYS A 389 14.70 23.78 -46.01
C LYS A 389 15.13 22.77 -47.08
N HIS A 390 16.34 22.22 -46.99
CA HIS A 390 16.80 21.18 -47.90
C HIS A 390 15.97 19.89 -47.81
N LEU A 391 15.54 19.49 -46.61
CA LEU A 391 14.68 18.32 -46.38
C LEU A 391 13.24 18.54 -46.88
N VAL A 392 12.69 19.75 -46.73
CA VAL A 392 11.39 20.13 -47.28
C VAL A 392 11.44 20.22 -48.80
N GLU A 393 12.52 20.76 -49.38
CA GLU A 393 12.69 20.84 -50.83
C GLU A 393 12.94 19.46 -51.47
N GLN A 394 13.64 18.55 -50.78
CA GLN A 394 13.73 17.14 -51.18
C GLN A 394 12.38 16.42 -51.10
N ARG A 395 11.54 16.70 -50.10
CA ARG A 395 10.16 16.15 -50.03
C ARG A 395 9.23 16.75 -51.08
N MET A 396 9.37 18.04 -51.39
CA MET A 396 8.58 18.73 -52.42
C MET A 396 8.94 18.27 -53.85
N LYS A 397 10.17 17.82 -54.09
CA LYS A 397 10.57 17.18 -55.36
C LYS A 397 10.17 15.70 -55.46
N GLY A 398 9.71 15.09 -54.37
CA GLY A 398 9.42 13.65 -54.28
C GLY A 398 7.95 13.27 -54.32
N ASP A 399 7.03 14.23 -54.38
CA ASP A 399 5.59 13.94 -54.29
C ASP A 399 4.75 14.89 -55.16
N GLU A 400 4.74 14.63 -56.47
CA GLU A 400 3.68 15.14 -57.34
C GLU A 400 2.40 14.34 -57.08
N GLY A 401 1.66 14.68 -56.02
CA GLY A 401 0.33 14.11 -55.82
C GLY A 401 -0.21 14.09 -54.40
N ALA A 402 -0.34 15.24 -53.73
CA ALA A 402 -1.20 15.34 -52.55
C ALA A 402 -1.71 16.78 -52.33
N ASP A 403 -2.99 16.97 -52.64
CA ASP A 403 -4.01 17.86 -52.04
C ASP A 403 -3.54 19.13 -51.30
N LYS A 404 -3.80 20.28 -51.95
CA LYS A 404 -3.51 21.65 -51.49
C LYS A 404 -4.54 22.22 -50.48
N GLU A 405 -5.03 21.44 -49.53
CA GLU A 405 -6.02 21.94 -48.54
C GLU A 405 -5.60 21.81 -47.06
N GLY A 406 -4.42 21.26 -46.76
CA GLY A 406 -3.92 21.12 -45.38
C GLY A 406 -2.72 22.00 -45.01
N THR A 407 -2.19 22.79 -45.94
CA THR A 407 -0.88 23.44 -45.80
C THR A 407 -0.91 24.78 -45.08
N ASP A 408 -2.06 25.46 -45.02
CA ASP A 408 -2.14 26.80 -44.40
C ASP A 408 -2.36 26.74 -42.88
N ASP A 409 -2.94 25.65 -42.35
CA ASP A 409 -3.26 25.52 -40.92
C ASP A 409 -2.08 25.01 -40.07
N LEU A 410 -1.03 24.47 -40.72
CA LEU A 410 0.23 24.09 -40.07
C LEU A 410 1.25 25.24 -39.99
N LEU A 411 1.02 26.31 -40.75
CA LEU A 411 1.85 27.52 -40.74
C LEU A 411 1.28 28.64 -39.83
N GLY A 412 0.04 28.50 -39.36
CA GLY A 412 -0.64 29.53 -38.56
C GLY A 412 -0.53 29.43 -37.04
N SER A 413 -0.13 28.28 -36.47
CA SER A 413 -0.15 28.08 -35.00
C SER A 413 1.22 27.97 -34.32
N HIS A 414 2.32 28.15 -35.05
CA HIS A 414 3.65 28.22 -34.45
C HIS A 414 4.14 29.66 -34.56
N GLY A 415 3.98 30.42 -33.47
CA GLY A 415 4.80 31.62 -33.29
C GLY A 415 6.26 31.20 -33.36
N SER A 416 6.93 31.59 -34.45
CA SER A 416 8.33 31.31 -34.77
C SER A 416 8.67 29.82 -34.90
N ALA A 417 9.04 29.39 -36.10
CA ALA A 417 9.65 28.10 -36.36
C ALA A 417 10.86 27.87 -35.42
N GLY A 418 10.69 27.11 -34.33
CA GLY A 418 11.78 26.49 -33.52
C GLY A 418 12.86 27.40 -32.91
N ILE A 419 12.94 28.67 -33.29
CA ILE A 419 13.95 29.63 -32.88
C ILE A 419 13.28 30.54 -31.86
N HIS A 420 13.38 30.13 -30.60
CA HIS A 420 12.97 30.97 -29.48
C HIS A 420 13.96 32.13 -29.35
N THR A 421 13.51 33.36 -29.62
CA THR A 421 14.37 34.51 -29.38
C THR A 421 14.59 34.68 -27.86
N PRO A 422 15.70 35.31 -27.42
CA PRO A 422 15.94 35.52 -25.98
C PRO A 422 14.76 36.21 -25.27
N ALA A 423 14.07 37.13 -25.94
CA ALA A 423 12.85 37.75 -25.40
C ALA A 423 11.68 36.77 -25.28
N ASP A 424 11.52 35.83 -26.21
CA ASP A 424 10.49 34.78 -26.13
C ASP A 424 10.74 33.84 -24.95
N ILE A 425 12.00 33.44 -24.73
CA ILE A 425 12.40 32.62 -23.57
C ILE A 425 12.07 33.35 -22.27
N ALA A 426 12.43 34.63 -22.17
CA ALA A 426 12.11 35.46 -21.01
C ALA A 426 10.59 35.60 -20.81
N GLY A 427 9.81 35.74 -21.89
CA GLY A 427 8.35 35.75 -21.85
C GLY A 427 7.75 34.43 -21.34
N VAL A 428 8.29 33.28 -21.78
CA VAL A 428 7.88 31.95 -21.28
C VAL A 428 8.20 31.82 -19.79
N ILE A 429 9.36 32.31 -19.32
CA ILE A 429 9.72 32.32 -17.90
C ILE A 429 8.70 33.16 -17.12
N VAL A 430 8.37 34.38 -17.57
CA VAL A 430 7.36 35.23 -16.92
C VAL A 430 6.00 34.53 -16.87
N GLY A 431 5.58 33.91 -17.97
CA GLY A 431 4.37 33.08 -18.01
C GLY A 431 4.40 31.94 -17.00
N ALA A 432 5.52 31.22 -16.88
CA ALA A 432 5.71 30.17 -15.90
C ALA A 432 5.63 30.68 -14.45
N VAL A 433 6.18 31.86 -14.15
CA VAL A 433 6.02 32.50 -12.82
C VAL A 433 4.54 32.76 -12.52
N VAL A 434 3.79 33.28 -13.49
CA VAL A 434 2.36 33.51 -13.34
C VAL A 434 1.61 32.20 -13.08
N VAL A 435 1.91 31.13 -13.83
CA VAL A 435 1.33 29.81 -13.56
C VAL A 435 1.66 29.33 -12.16
N LEU A 436 2.89 29.51 -11.67
CA LEU A 436 3.28 29.15 -10.30
C LEU A 436 2.48 29.96 -9.25
N LEU A 437 2.23 31.25 -9.46
CA LEU A 437 1.42 32.08 -8.57
C LEU A 437 -0.04 31.58 -8.50
N PHE A 438 -0.63 31.23 -9.64
CA PHE A 438 -1.98 30.65 -9.66
C PHE A 438 -2.00 29.26 -9.05
N THR A 439 -0.98 28.44 -9.30
CA THR A 439 -0.83 27.11 -8.68
C THR A 439 -0.77 27.23 -7.16
N ARG A 440 -0.07 28.25 -6.63
CA ARG A 440 -0.02 28.57 -5.20
C ARG A 440 -1.40 28.91 -4.65
N GLN A 441 -2.16 29.75 -5.36
CA GLN A 441 -3.52 30.10 -4.95
C GLN A 441 -4.46 28.89 -4.97
N VAL A 442 -4.32 28.01 -5.95
CA VAL A 442 -5.05 26.74 -6.06
C VAL A 442 -4.73 25.83 -4.86
N LEU A 443 -3.45 25.66 -4.53
CA LEU A 443 -3.00 24.86 -3.38
C LEU A 443 -3.59 25.41 -2.07
N GLY A 444 -3.62 26.74 -1.88
CA GLY A 444 -4.26 27.37 -0.73
C GLY A 444 -5.77 27.14 -0.68
N THR A 445 -6.45 27.19 -1.83
CA THR A 445 -7.90 26.91 -1.95
C THR A 445 -8.22 25.46 -1.59
N LEU A 446 -7.34 24.53 -1.97
CA LEU A 446 -7.42 23.11 -1.62
C LEU A 446 -6.95 22.81 -0.19
N ASP A 447 -6.64 23.82 0.62
CA ASP A 447 -6.15 23.68 2.00
C ASP A 447 -4.84 22.86 2.11
N LEU A 448 -4.06 22.83 1.03
CA LEU A 448 -2.77 22.16 0.94
C LEU A 448 -1.65 23.10 1.41
N GLY A 449 -1.81 23.67 2.61
CA GLY A 449 -0.93 24.72 3.14
C GLY A 449 0.55 24.34 3.14
N GLY A 450 0.88 23.08 3.41
CA GLY A 450 2.26 22.58 3.34
C GLY A 450 2.88 22.70 1.95
N LEU A 451 2.12 22.30 0.91
CA LEU A 451 2.58 22.41 -0.48
C LEU A 451 2.59 23.87 -0.96
N ALA A 452 1.60 24.68 -0.56
CA ALA A 452 1.59 26.11 -0.84
C ALA A 452 2.84 26.81 -0.26
N GLY A 453 3.25 26.42 0.96
CA GLY A 453 4.45 26.96 1.61
C GLY A 453 5.75 26.57 0.89
N LEU A 454 5.84 25.36 0.31
CA LEU A 454 6.97 25.00 -0.55
C LEU A 454 7.03 25.86 -1.81
N LEU A 455 5.85 26.14 -2.40
CA LEU A 455 5.75 26.97 -3.58
C LEU A 455 6.09 28.44 -3.27
N ASP A 456 5.69 28.95 -2.09
CA ASP A 456 6.08 30.28 -1.61
C ASP A 456 7.61 30.41 -1.51
N ARG A 457 8.30 29.38 -1.02
CA ARG A 457 9.79 29.35 -1.00
C ARG A 457 10.39 29.33 -2.40
N LEU A 458 9.81 28.56 -3.31
CA LEU A 458 10.26 28.51 -4.71
C LEU A 458 10.05 29.87 -5.39
N ILE A 459 8.89 30.49 -5.25
CA ILE A 459 8.58 31.81 -5.80
C ILE A 459 9.50 32.88 -5.20
N ALA A 460 9.79 32.82 -3.90
CA ALA A 460 10.74 33.74 -3.26
C ALA A 460 12.19 33.57 -3.77
N PHE A 461 12.53 32.39 -4.29
CA PHE A 461 13.83 32.12 -4.90
C PHE A 461 13.97 32.70 -6.31
N LEU A 462 12.87 32.84 -7.07
CA LEU A 462 12.88 33.33 -8.46
C LEU A 462 13.52 34.73 -8.62
N PRO A 463 13.17 35.77 -7.82
CA PRO A 463 13.82 37.08 -7.92
C PRO A 463 15.33 37.00 -7.74
N ASN A 464 15.82 36.15 -6.84
CA ASN A 464 17.25 35.96 -6.61
C ASN A 464 17.94 35.32 -7.83
N VAL A 465 17.29 34.35 -8.47
CA VAL A 465 17.78 33.74 -9.71
C VAL A 465 17.84 34.76 -10.85
N LEU A 466 16.83 35.62 -10.98
CA LEU A 466 16.83 36.69 -11.98
C LEU A 466 17.97 37.68 -11.76
N VAL A 467 18.17 38.15 -10.52
CA VAL A 467 19.29 39.05 -10.19
C VAL A 467 20.63 38.37 -10.45
N ALA A 468 20.78 37.08 -10.11
CA ALA A 468 21.97 36.31 -10.41
C ALA A 468 22.25 36.22 -11.93
N ALA A 469 21.22 35.94 -12.73
CA ALA A 469 21.34 35.89 -14.19
C ALA A 469 21.75 37.25 -14.79
N VAL A 470 21.17 38.34 -14.27
CA VAL A 470 21.55 39.71 -14.65
C VAL A 470 23.01 40.00 -14.31
N LEU A 471 23.47 39.61 -13.11
CA LEU A 471 24.86 39.80 -12.69
C LEU A 471 25.85 39.03 -13.58
N VAL A 472 25.54 37.78 -13.93
CA VAL A 472 26.37 37.00 -14.88
C VAL A 472 26.40 37.67 -16.25
N GLY A 473 25.24 38.07 -16.78
CA GLY A 473 25.15 38.75 -18.07
C GLY A 473 25.94 40.06 -18.10
N ALA A 474 25.80 40.88 -17.06
CA ALA A 474 26.54 42.13 -16.91
C ALA A 474 28.06 41.90 -16.78
N GLY A 475 28.47 40.85 -16.05
CA GLY A 475 29.88 40.49 -15.90
C GLY A 475 30.53 39.99 -17.19
N LEU A 476 29.84 39.15 -17.96
CA LEU A 476 30.31 38.71 -19.28
C LEU A 476 30.45 39.90 -20.23
N TRP A 477 29.48 40.82 -20.22
CA TRP A 477 29.53 42.05 -21.00
C TRP A 477 30.71 42.94 -20.58
N ALA A 478 30.80 43.30 -19.29
CA ALA A 478 31.82 44.16 -18.74
C ALA A 478 33.23 43.57 -18.92
N GLY A 479 33.39 42.27 -18.73
CA GLY A 479 34.64 41.57 -18.98
C GLY A 479 35.06 41.66 -20.44
N SER A 480 34.13 41.44 -21.38
CA SER A 480 34.44 41.50 -22.81
C SER A 480 34.79 42.93 -23.26
N TRP A 481 34.11 43.93 -22.70
CA TRP A 481 34.36 45.34 -22.94
C TRP A 481 35.74 45.75 -22.41
N SER A 482 36.05 45.36 -21.17
CA SER A 482 37.35 45.62 -20.53
C SER A 482 38.50 45.03 -21.33
N LYS A 483 38.39 43.76 -21.75
CA LYS A 483 39.38 43.10 -22.61
C LYS A 483 39.64 43.88 -23.89
N LYS A 484 38.59 44.24 -24.63
CA LYS A 484 38.71 44.96 -25.90
C LYS A 484 39.42 46.30 -25.71
N ARG A 485 39.09 47.05 -24.65
CA ARG A 485 39.73 48.34 -24.36
C ARG A 485 41.19 48.20 -23.95
N ILE A 486 41.52 47.22 -23.11
CA ILE A 486 42.91 46.99 -22.70
C ILE A 486 43.75 46.48 -23.88
N ASP A 487 43.23 45.55 -24.68
CA ASP A 487 43.91 45.05 -25.87
C ASP A 487 44.15 46.17 -26.91
N GLU A 488 43.22 47.12 -27.02
CA GLU A 488 43.34 48.31 -27.87
C GLU A 488 44.43 49.28 -27.39
N LEU A 489 44.47 49.58 -26.09
CA LEU A 489 45.51 50.43 -25.48
C LEU A 489 46.90 49.78 -25.52
N THR A 490 46.95 48.46 -25.57
CA THR A 490 48.20 47.68 -25.48
C THR A 490 48.72 47.21 -26.83
N LYS A 491 48.00 47.49 -27.92
CA LYS A 491 48.35 47.05 -29.27
C LYS A 491 49.75 47.48 -29.71
N SER A 492 50.22 48.63 -29.24
CA SER A 492 51.55 49.19 -29.56
C SER A 492 52.69 48.61 -28.71
N SER A 493 52.40 47.91 -27.62
CA SER A 493 53.43 47.35 -26.73
C SER A 493 53.87 45.97 -27.21
N SER A 494 55.19 45.76 -27.40
CA SER A 494 55.78 44.49 -27.85
C SER A 494 55.81 43.41 -26.77
N ASP A 495 55.59 43.78 -25.51
CA ASP A 495 55.79 42.92 -24.37
C ASP A 495 54.60 41.98 -24.12
N ARG A 496 54.89 40.69 -23.94
CA ARG A 496 53.89 39.61 -23.82
C ARG A 496 53.06 39.76 -22.55
N LEU A 497 53.67 40.24 -21.46
CA LEU A 497 53.01 40.45 -20.17
C LEU A 497 52.01 41.60 -20.21
N VAL A 498 52.33 42.66 -20.93
CA VAL A 498 51.41 43.81 -21.08
C VAL A 498 50.22 43.37 -21.93
N ARG A 499 50.45 42.57 -22.99
CA ARG A 499 49.40 42.07 -23.87
C ARG A 499 48.45 41.05 -23.24
N SER A 500 48.85 40.34 -22.18
CA SER A 500 47.96 39.41 -21.45
C SER A 500 47.04 40.08 -20.44
N LEU A 501 47.28 41.36 -20.13
CA LEU A 501 46.53 42.12 -19.12
C LEU A 501 45.02 42.20 -19.45
N GLY A 502 44.66 42.27 -20.73
CA GLY A 502 43.27 42.26 -21.17
C GLY A 502 42.56 40.92 -20.90
N VAL A 503 43.27 39.80 -21.02
CA VAL A 503 42.74 38.46 -20.68
C VAL A 503 42.58 38.32 -19.16
N VAL A 504 43.56 38.77 -18.38
CA VAL A 504 43.50 38.74 -16.92
C VAL A 504 42.32 39.56 -16.41
N ALA A 505 42.12 40.77 -16.95
CA ALA A 505 40.98 41.62 -16.60
C ALA A 505 39.63 40.97 -16.98
N HIS A 506 39.54 40.33 -18.15
CA HIS A 506 38.34 39.59 -18.56
C HIS A 506 37.98 38.49 -17.57
N VAL A 507 38.95 37.61 -17.30
CA VAL A 507 38.77 36.45 -16.42
C VAL A 507 38.44 36.90 -14.99
N GLY A 508 39.11 37.95 -14.50
CA GLY A 508 38.84 38.52 -13.17
C GLY A 508 37.41 39.04 -13.03
N ILE A 509 36.92 39.81 -14.01
CA ILE A 509 35.56 40.36 -13.98
C ILE A 509 34.50 39.26 -14.07
N VAL A 510 34.68 38.27 -14.96
CA VAL A 510 33.75 37.14 -15.10
C VAL A 510 33.74 36.24 -13.87
N ALA A 511 34.91 35.97 -13.28
CA ALA A 511 35.01 35.22 -12.03
C ALA A 511 34.29 35.95 -10.88
N PHE A 512 34.49 37.26 -10.76
CA PHE A 512 33.82 38.11 -9.77
C PHE A 512 32.30 38.08 -9.92
N SER A 513 31.78 38.31 -11.13
CA SER A 513 30.33 38.31 -11.39
C SER A 513 29.70 36.94 -11.16
N SER A 514 30.40 35.86 -11.51
CA SER A 514 29.91 34.49 -11.33
C SER A 514 29.82 34.14 -9.85
N MET A 515 30.81 34.55 -9.06
CA MET A 515 30.81 34.40 -7.60
C MET A 515 29.66 35.21 -6.96
N MET A 516 29.46 36.45 -7.40
CA MET A 516 28.38 37.32 -6.92
C MET A 516 27.00 36.76 -7.28
N ALA A 517 26.85 36.16 -8.46
CA ALA A 517 25.64 35.47 -8.86
C ALA A 517 25.35 34.24 -8.00
N LEU A 518 26.36 33.42 -7.68
CA LEU A 518 26.20 32.29 -6.76
C LEU A 518 25.79 32.74 -5.36
N GLN A 519 26.38 33.84 -4.86
CA GLN A 519 26.00 34.46 -3.61
C GLN A 519 24.51 34.88 -3.61
N GLN A 520 24.03 35.45 -4.72
CA GLN A 520 22.65 35.89 -4.87
C GLN A 520 21.65 34.73 -4.86
N ILE A 521 21.96 33.63 -5.55
CA ILE A 521 21.16 32.39 -5.53
C ILE A 521 21.00 31.86 -4.09
N GLY A 522 21.93 32.18 -3.19
CA GLY A 522 21.82 31.83 -1.77
C GLY A 522 22.39 30.45 -1.44
N VAL A 523 23.07 29.80 -2.39
CA VAL A 523 23.88 28.61 -2.12
C VAL A 523 25.05 29.02 -1.23
N GLY A 524 25.00 28.68 0.06
CA GLY A 524 26.10 28.94 1.00
C GLY A 524 26.62 30.37 0.96
N ARG A 525 25.74 31.38 0.99
CA ARG A 525 26.07 32.81 0.80
C ARG A 525 27.32 33.26 1.57
N GLN A 526 27.44 32.82 2.83
CA GLN A 526 28.58 33.09 3.70
C GLN A 526 29.83 32.29 3.33
N LEU A 527 29.68 31.01 2.97
CA LEU A 527 30.80 30.15 2.54
C LEU A 527 31.42 30.66 1.25
N ILE A 528 30.60 31.06 0.27
CA ILE A 528 31.06 31.62 -1.01
C ILE A 528 31.77 32.95 -0.76
N ALA A 529 31.21 33.83 0.07
CA ALA A 529 31.86 35.10 0.41
C ALA A 529 33.23 34.89 1.07
N ILE A 530 33.34 33.96 2.03
CA ILE A 530 34.60 33.64 2.70
C ILE A 530 35.60 33.04 1.71
N ALA A 531 35.20 32.05 0.91
CA ALA A 531 36.08 31.41 -0.08
C ALA A 531 36.61 32.43 -1.09
N PHE A 532 35.78 33.37 -1.52
CA PHE A 532 36.18 34.46 -2.40
C PHE A 532 37.16 35.43 -1.74
N ALA A 533 36.86 35.87 -0.52
CA ALA A 533 37.74 36.74 0.24
C ALA A 533 39.12 36.11 0.47
N LEU A 534 39.16 34.80 0.74
CA LEU A 534 40.40 34.03 0.86
C LEU A 534 41.15 33.92 -0.47
N LEU A 535 40.44 33.65 -1.57
CA LEU A 535 41.06 33.54 -2.90
C LEU A 535 41.67 34.88 -3.33
N LEU A 536 40.90 35.97 -3.26
CA LEU A 536 41.42 37.31 -3.54
C LEU A 536 42.55 37.67 -2.58
N GLY A 537 42.39 37.35 -1.29
CA GLY A 537 43.42 37.56 -0.28
C GLY A 537 44.73 36.85 -0.64
N ALA A 538 44.66 35.60 -1.09
CA ALA A 538 45.82 34.82 -1.53
C ALA A 538 46.48 35.43 -2.77
N VAL A 539 45.70 35.88 -3.77
CA VAL A 539 46.25 36.54 -4.98
C VAL A 539 46.92 37.87 -4.60
N CYS A 540 46.27 38.70 -3.78
CA CYS A 540 46.83 39.96 -3.30
C CYS A 540 48.13 39.72 -2.50
N LEU A 541 48.14 38.71 -1.62
CA LEU A 541 49.32 38.33 -0.85
C LEU A 541 50.45 37.85 -1.76
N ALA A 542 50.15 37.00 -2.75
CA ALA A 542 51.14 36.51 -3.70
C ALA A 542 51.76 37.66 -4.53
N LEU A 543 50.94 38.60 -4.99
CA LEU A 543 51.41 39.80 -5.70
C LEU A 543 52.25 40.71 -4.80
N ALA A 544 51.81 40.93 -3.56
CA ALA A 544 52.56 41.73 -2.58
C ALA A 544 53.92 41.12 -2.27
N LEU A 545 53.99 39.79 -2.10
CA LEU A 545 55.24 39.05 -1.90
C LEU A 545 56.12 39.07 -3.15
N ALA A 546 55.55 38.83 -4.34
CA ALA A 546 56.30 38.86 -5.59
C ALA A 546 56.93 40.24 -5.85
N PHE A 547 56.19 41.32 -5.62
CA PHE A 547 56.68 42.68 -5.80
C PHE A 547 57.67 43.09 -4.69
N GLY A 548 57.37 42.73 -3.43
CA GLY A 548 58.23 43.04 -2.28
C GLY A 548 59.58 42.34 -2.33
N LEU A 549 59.60 41.05 -2.68
CA LEU A 549 60.82 40.26 -2.81
C LEU A 549 61.57 40.62 -4.11
N GLY A 550 60.87 40.72 -5.24
CA GLY A 550 61.48 41.02 -6.54
C GLY A 550 61.97 42.47 -6.70
N GLY A 551 61.36 43.42 -5.99
CA GLY A 551 61.73 44.84 -6.02
C GLY A 551 62.82 45.22 -5.03
N ARG A 552 63.24 44.31 -4.14
CA ARG A 552 64.21 44.57 -3.07
C ARG A 552 65.52 45.15 -3.60
N ASP A 553 66.09 44.56 -4.64
CA ASP A 553 67.38 44.99 -5.19
C ASP A 553 67.28 46.35 -5.89
N VAL A 554 66.13 46.63 -6.53
CA VAL A 554 65.85 47.92 -7.15
C VAL A 554 65.71 49.00 -6.08
N ALA A 555 64.97 48.73 -5.00
CA ALA A 555 64.81 49.63 -3.87
C ALA A 555 66.15 49.90 -3.17
N ALA A 556 66.97 48.86 -2.97
CA ALA A 556 68.30 48.97 -2.38
C ALA A 556 69.21 49.88 -3.23
N LYS A 557 69.22 49.71 -4.56
CA LYS A 557 69.99 50.57 -5.48
C LYS A 557 69.53 52.02 -5.46
N ILE A 558 68.22 52.28 -5.39
CA ILE A 558 67.69 53.65 -5.32
C ILE A 558 68.11 54.33 -4.01
N LEU A 559 67.98 53.64 -2.88
CA LEU A 559 68.39 54.15 -1.58
C LEU A 559 69.89 54.38 -1.49
N GLN A 560 70.70 53.45 -2.01
CA GLN A 560 72.15 53.58 -2.04
C GLN A 560 72.59 54.78 -2.90
N LYS A 561 71.97 54.97 -4.07
CA LYS A 561 72.24 56.11 -4.96
C LYS A 561 71.90 57.44 -4.29
N GLU A 562 70.85 57.48 -3.48
CA GLU A 562 70.45 58.70 -2.77
C GLU A 562 71.36 58.96 -1.55
N TYR A 563 71.77 57.90 -0.84
CA TYR A 563 72.76 57.99 0.23
C TYR A 563 74.10 58.56 -0.26
N GLU A 564 74.62 58.03 -1.38
CA GLU A 564 75.86 58.53 -2.01
C GLU A 564 75.75 59.97 -2.54
N ARG A 565 74.55 60.44 -2.87
CA ARG A 565 74.32 61.86 -3.24
C ARG A 565 74.36 62.79 -2.04
N HIS A 566 73.87 62.33 -0.90
CA HIS A 566 73.90 63.09 0.35
C HIS A 566 75.32 63.12 0.96
N ASP A 567 76.06 62.02 0.87
CA ASP A 567 77.45 61.93 1.37
C ASP A 567 78.42 62.81 0.58
N LYS A 568 78.15 63.09 -0.70
CA LYS A 568 78.93 64.03 -1.54
C LYS A 568 78.56 65.51 -1.33
N ARG A 569 77.59 65.82 -0.47
CA ARG A 569 77.11 67.20 -0.21
C ARG A 569 77.40 67.69 1.22
N GLY A 570 77.96 66.86 2.09
CA GLY A 570 78.64 67.28 3.33
C GLY A 570 80.14 67.35 3.10
#